data_AF-A0A920PSZ2-F1
#
_entry.id   AF-A0A920PSZ2-F1
#
_cell.length_a   1.000
_cell.length_b   1.000
_cell.length_c   1.000
_cell.angle_alpha   90.00
_cell.angle_beta   90.00
_cell.angle_gamma   90.00
#
_symmetry.space_group_name_H-M   'P 1'
#
loop_
_entity.id
_entity.type
_entity.pdbx_description
1 polymer ?
#
loop_
_entity_poly.entity_id
_entity_poly.type
_entity_poly.pdbx_seq_one_letter_code
_entity_poly.pdbx_strand_id
1 'polypeptide(L)'
;MPVSRRRRGRAATRAARSGNLAPTTRRKKTNKLYLAASVVIAVLVIASFAFASFSGGGGSSQTGDASGYVQGVGVQVDIEGNRNHLDEGETIDYTTAPPASGDHWRVPAPCGFYTDPIPDERVVHNMEHGNIVVSYNLPVESDVSALRDVLDGIDLNGFWGLARPYSAMNPAKSH
;
A
#
# COMPACT_ATOMS: atom_id res chain seq x y z
N MET A 1 -89.28 -17.60 4.78
CA MET A 1 -88.44 -17.20 5.94
C MET A 1 -86.97 -17.49 5.60
N PRO A 2 -85.99 -16.65 5.99
CA PRO A 2 -84.70 -16.55 5.28
C PRO A 2 -83.45 -17.00 6.08
N VAL A 3 -82.34 -17.33 5.40
CA VAL A 3 -80.96 -17.25 5.93
C VAL A 3 -79.94 -16.85 4.84
N SER A 4 -78.92 -16.05 5.19
CA SER A 4 -77.77 -15.65 4.34
C SER A 4 -76.50 -15.47 5.22
N ARG A 5 -75.27 -15.15 4.78
CA ARG A 5 -74.77 -14.52 3.53
C ARG A 5 -73.23 -14.68 3.41
N ARG A 6 -72.65 -15.04 2.25
CA ARG A 6 -71.19 -14.85 1.93
C ARG A 6 -70.98 -14.83 0.40
N ARG A 7 -70.74 -13.69 -0.24
CA ARG A 7 -69.54 -12.79 -0.34
C ARG A 7 -68.60 -13.16 -1.51
N ARG A 8 -68.26 -12.13 -2.31
CA ARG A 8 -67.48 -12.16 -3.57
C ARG A 8 -65.97 -11.95 -3.35
N GLY A 9 -65.16 -12.36 -4.34
CA GLY A 9 -63.76 -11.93 -4.60
C GLY A 9 -62.96 -13.05 -5.30
N ARG A 10 -62.68 -13.00 -6.62
CA ARG A 10 -61.51 -12.37 -7.30
C ARG A 10 -60.15 -12.75 -6.64
N ALA A 11 -59.10 -13.20 -7.35
CA ALA A 11 -58.86 -13.30 -8.80
C ALA A 11 -57.76 -14.31 -9.21
N ALA A 12 -57.83 -14.76 -10.46
CA ALA A 12 -56.76 -14.82 -11.48
C ALA A 12 -55.46 -15.69 -11.36
N THR A 13 -55.29 -16.52 -12.41
CA THR A 13 -54.05 -16.79 -13.19
C THR A 13 -52.80 -17.43 -12.56
N ARG A 14 -52.49 -18.65 -13.03
CA ARG A 14 -51.29 -19.00 -13.83
C ARG A 14 -51.61 -20.30 -14.59
N ALA A 15 -51.97 -20.22 -15.88
CA ALA A 15 -51.04 -20.21 -17.02
C ALA A 15 -50.25 -21.53 -17.13
N ALA A 16 -50.61 -22.34 -18.12
CA ALA A 16 -50.00 -23.63 -18.38
C ALA A 16 -48.60 -23.52 -18.99
N ARG A 17 -47.71 -24.46 -18.64
CA ARG A 17 -47.05 -25.36 -19.60
C ARG A 17 -46.21 -26.41 -18.86
N SER A 18 -46.58 -27.68 -19.02
CA SER A 18 -45.72 -28.80 -18.67
C SER A 18 -44.51 -28.82 -19.61
N GLY A 19 -43.32 -28.93 -19.06
CA GLY A 19 -42.05 -28.97 -19.78
C GLY A 19 -41.00 -29.68 -18.94
N ASN A 20 -40.84 -30.98 -19.16
CA ASN A 20 -39.91 -31.81 -18.39
C ASN A 20 -38.45 -31.43 -18.70
N LEU A 21 -37.78 -30.77 -17.76
CA LEU A 21 -36.32 -30.68 -17.71
C LEU A 21 -35.85 -30.94 -16.28
N ALA A 22 -35.66 -32.23 -15.95
CA ALA A 22 -34.91 -32.61 -14.76
C ALA A 22 -33.46 -32.12 -14.94
N PRO A 23 -32.87 -31.37 -13.99
CA PRO A 23 -31.48 -30.97 -14.08
C PRO A 23 -30.60 -32.20 -13.87
N THR A 24 -30.17 -32.82 -14.98
CA THR A 24 -29.19 -33.91 -14.93
C THR A 24 -27.84 -33.33 -14.51
N THR A 25 -27.61 -33.22 -13.19
CA THR A 25 -26.26 -32.99 -12.66
C THR A 25 -25.44 -34.25 -12.88
N ARG A 26 -25.01 -34.43 -14.13
CA ARG A 26 -24.11 -35.49 -14.56
C ARG A 26 -22.77 -35.23 -13.87
N ARG A 27 -22.61 -35.74 -12.63
CA ARG A 27 -21.38 -35.63 -11.85
C ARG A 27 -20.25 -36.11 -12.76
N LYS A 28 -19.45 -35.16 -13.28
CA LYS A 28 -18.24 -35.50 -14.03
C LYS A 28 -17.39 -36.33 -13.08
N LYS A 29 -17.10 -37.60 -13.44
CA LYS A 29 -16.21 -38.43 -12.65
C LYS A 29 -14.90 -37.65 -12.53
N THR A 30 -14.53 -37.25 -11.31
CA THR A 30 -13.26 -36.58 -11.05
C THR A 30 -12.17 -37.53 -11.49
N ASN A 31 -11.44 -37.17 -12.54
CA ASN A 31 -10.36 -37.99 -13.07
C ASN A 31 -9.33 -38.17 -11.95
N LYS A 32 -9.18 -39.40 -11.45
CA LYS A 32 -8.37 -39.71 -10.27
C LYS A 32 -6.92 -39.23 -10.39
N LEU A 33 -6.42 -39.13 -11.62
CA LEU A 33 -5.13 -38.52 -11.97
C LEU A 33 -5.02 -37.04 -11.54
N TYR A 34 -6.03 -36.21 -11.81
CA TYR A 34 -6.02 -34.81 -11.36
C TYR A 34 -6.15 -34.69 -9.85
N LEU A 35 -6.92 -35.57 -9.21
CA LEU A 35 -7.03 -35.61 -7.74
C LEU A 35 -5.69 -36.00 -7.09
N ALA A 36 -4.99 -37.00 -7.65
CA ALA A 36 -3.66 -37.39 -7.19
C ALA A 36 -2.64 -36.26 -7.42
N ALA A 37 -2.64 -35.63 -8.61
CA ALA A 37 -1.77 -34.51 -8.92
C ALA A 37 -1.99 -33.31 -8.00
N SER A 38 -3.25 -32.93 -7.72
CA SER A 38 -3.56 -31.81 -6.82
C SER A 38 -3.15 -32.09 -5.37
N VAL A 39 -3.28 -33.34 -4.91
CA VAL A 39 -2.81 -33.75 -3.57
C VAL A 39 -1.29 -33.68 -3.48
N VAL A 40 -0.56 -34.17 -4.50
CA VAL A 40 0.91 -34.09 -4.53
C VAL A 40 1.38 -32.63 -4.52
N ILE A 41 0.78 -31.76 -5.33
CA ILE A 41 1.12 -30.32 -5.35
C ILE A 41 0.84 -29.67 -3.98
N ALA A 42 -0.31 -29.94 -3.37
CA ALA A 42 -0.66 -29.40 -2.06
C ALA A 42 0.35 -29.85 -0.97
N VAL A 43 0.76 -31.13 -0.98
CA VAL A 43 1.78 -31.65 -0.05
C VAL A 43 3.13 -30.98 -0.27
N LEU A 44 3.56 -30.77 -1.52
CA LEU A 44 4.83 -30.09 -1.84
C LEU A 44 4.83 -28.63 -1.39
N VAL A 45 3.72 -27.91 -1.54
CA VAL A 45 3.57 -26.52 -1.07
C VAL A 45 3.56 -26.46 0.46
N ILE A 46 2.81 -27.33 1.13
CA ILE A 46 2.81 -27.38 2.61
C ILE A 46 4.21 -27.76 3.13
N ALA A 47 4.89 -28.70 2.48
CA ALA A 47 6.25 -29.09 2.86
C ALA A 47 7.27 -27.97 2.62
N SER A 48 7.17 -27.19 1.54
CA SER A 48 8.10 -26.07 1.30
C SER A 48 7.92 -24.94 2.31
N PHE A 49 6.68 -24.57 2.64
CA PHE A 49 6.40 -23.58 3.70
C PHE A 49 6.82 -24.10 5.09
N ALA A 50 6.52 -25.36 5.43
CA ALA A 50 6.94 -25.95 6.70
C ALA A 50 8.47 -26.09 6.81
N PHE A 51 9.15 -26.43 5.71
CA PHE A 51 10.61 -26.51 5.68
C PHE A 51 11.25 -25.13 5.80
N ALA A 52 10.73 -24.09 5.12
CA ALA A 52 11.20 -22.72 5.26
C ALA A 52 11.08 -22.21 6.72
N SER A 53 9.99 -22.55 7.41
CA SER A 53 9.80 -22.24 8.83
C SER A 53 10.70 -23.03 9.79
N PHE A 54 11.33 -24.12 9.34
CA PHE A 54 12.17 -24.99 10.17
C PHE A 54 13.67 -24.91 9.83
N SER A 55 14.03 -24.50 8.60
CA SER A 55 15.40 -24.51 8.08
C SER A 55 16.23 -23.27 8.41
N GLY A 56 15.72 -22.37 9.27
CA GLY A 56 16.48 -21.21 9.74
C GLY A 56 16.70 -20.11 8.70
N GLY A 57 15.97 -20.14 7.57
CA GLY A 57 15.93 -19.06 6.59
C GLY A 57 15.23 -17.77 7.07
N GLY A 58 15.02 -17.64 8.38
CA GLY A 58 14.58 -16.41 9.01
C GLY A 58 15.73 -15.42 9.06
N GLY A 59 15.95 -14.70 7.95
CA GLY A 59 16.70 -13.45 7.99
C GLY A 59 16.09 -12.59 9.10
N SER A 60 16.92 -12.15 10.06
CA SER A 60 16.45 -11.31 11.14
C SER A 60 16.11 -9.94 10.57
N SER A 61 14.88 -9.78 10.09
CA SER A 61 14.25 -8.48 9.95
C SER A 61 14.24 -7.88 11.34
N GLN A 62 15.26 -7.07 11.62
CA GLN A 62 15.26 -6.13 12.73
C GLN A 62 14.20 -5.10 12.39
N THR A 63 12.92 -5.46 12.60
CA THR A 63 11.80 -4.52 12.54
C THR A 63 12.11 -3.45 13.57
N GLY A 64 12.48 -2.27 13.09
CA GLY A 64 12.90 -1.16 13.95
C GLY A 64 11.87 -0.92 15.02
N ASP A 65 12.31 -0.84 16.26
CA ASP A 65 11.46 -0.51 17.38
C ASP A 65 11.03 0.95 17.26
N ALA A 66 9.74 1.19 17.01
CA ALA A 66 9.19 2.54 16.91
C ALA A 66 9.27 3.34 18.23
N SER A 67 9.59 2.70 19.36
CA SER A 67 9.91 3.36 20.62
C SER A 67 11.41 3.69 20.80
N GLY A 68 12.28 3.16 19.93
CA GLY A 68 13.72 3.38 19.95
C GLY A 68 14.20 4.31 18.83
N TYR A 69 14.17 5.63 19.07
CA TYR A 69 14.95 6.58 18.28
C TYR A 69 16.38 6.67 18.84
N VAL A 70 17.38 6.89 17.97
CA VAL A 70 18.75 7.17 18.42
C VAL A 70 18.79 8.59 18.99
N GLN A 71 18.76 8.70 20.32
CA GLN A 71 18.83 9.98 21.00
C GLN A 71 20.15 10.69 20.66
N GLY A 72 20.07 11.75 19.84
CA GLY A 72 21.22 12.51 19.36
C GLY A 72 21.49 12.45 17.85
N VAL A 73 20.67 11.75 17.05
CA VAL A 73 20.73 11.83 15.58
C VAL A 73 19.55 12.64 15.04
N GLY A 74 19.85 13.77 14.40
CA GLY A 74 18.86 14.69 13.81
C GLY A 74 18.29 15.73 14.79
N VAL A 75 17.58 16.70 14.23
CA VAL A 75 16.85 17.75 14.96
C VAL A 75 15.36 17.45 14.87
N GLN A 76 14.67 17.41 16.01
CA GLN A 76 13.20 17.35 16.02
C GLN A 76 12.66 18.74 15.67
N VAL A 77 11.76 18.79 14.69
CA VAL A 77 10.99 19.98 14.34
C VAL A 77 9.55 19.78 14.80
N ASP A 78 8.92 20.85 15.27
CA ASP A 78 7.51 20.81 15.67
C ASP A 78 6.60 20.50 14.47
N ILE A 79 5.46 19.87 14.74
CA ILE A 79 4.44 19.64 13.70
C ILE A 79 3.85 20.99 13.29
N GLU A 80 3.95 21.30 12.01
CA GLU A 80 3.52 22.55 11.43
C GLU A 80 2.05 22.49 11.00
N GLY A 81 1.32 23.59 11.23
CA GLY A 81 0.03 23.87 10.59
C GLY A 81 -1.07 22.82 10.84
N ASN A 82 -1.82 22.53 9.78
CA ASN A 82 -2.86 21.49 9.75
C ASN A 82 -2.36 20.31 8.87
N ARG A 83 -3.28 19.42 8.47
CA ARG A 83 -3.03 18.29 7.55
C ARG A 83 -4.08 18.28 6.42
N ASN A 84 -4.40 19.46 5.92
CA ASN A 84 -5.38 19.61 4.85
C ASN A 84 -4.81 19.13 3.52
N HIS A 85 -5.62 18.39 2.79
CA HIS A 85 -5.33 17.98 1.43
C HIS A 85 -5.81 19.07 0.45
N LEU A 86 -4.86 19.83 -0.08
CA LEU A 86 -5.03 20.90 -1.06
C LEU A 86 -4.96 20.37 -2.50
N ASP A 87 -5.44 21.16 -3.46
CA ASP A 87 -5.45 20.78 -4.88
C ASP A 87 -4.07 21.04 -5.52
N GLU A 88 -3.70 20.24 -6.52
CA GLU A 88 -2.43 20.41 -7.23
C GLU A 88 -2.24 21.81 -7.83
N GLY A 89 -1.14 22.47 -7.45
CA GLY A 89 -0.79 23.82 -7.90
C GLY A 89 -1.07 24.92 -6.88
N GLU A 90 -1.77 24.62 -5.78
CA GLU A 90 -1.82 25.52 -4.62
C GLU A 90 -0.44 25.57 -3.94
N THR A 91 0.07 26.76 -3.64
CA THR A 91 1.39 26.96 -3.01
C THR A 91 1.25 27.05 -1.50
N ILE A 92 2.18 26.43 -0.76
CA ILE A 92 2.16 26.39 0.70
C ILE A 92 3.47 26.98 1.25
N ASP A 93 3.35 28.01 2.11
CA ASP A 93 4.49 28.61 2.79
C ASP A 93 4.84 27.80 4.05
N TYR A 94 5.89 26.97 3.97
CA TYR A 94 6.38 26.17 5.09
C TYR A 94 7.41 26.92 5.96
N THR A 95 7.42 26.65 7.27
CA THR A 95 8.41 27.19 8.22
C THR A 95 9.74 26.45 8.20
N THR A 96 9.79 25.24 7.63
CA THR A 96 10.97 24.36 7.57
C THR A 96 11.37 24.04 6.13
N ALA A 97 12.67 23.88 5.88
CA ALA A 97 13.24 23.56 4.57
C ALA A 97 14.35 22.50 4.71
N PRO A 98 14.15 21.24 4.27
CA PRO A 98 12.90 20.70 3.71
C PRO A 98 11.74 20.73 4.72
N PRO A 99 10.49 20.88 4.27
CA PRO A 99 9.34 20.75 5.15
C PRO A 99 9.15 19.31 5.61
N ALA A 100 8.75 19.14 6.88
CA ALA A 100 8.55 17.81 7.49
C ALA A 100 7.08 17.49 7.78
N SER A 101 6.19 18.48 7.77
CA SER A 101 4.75 18.34 8.06
C SER A 101 3.98 19.57 7.55
N GLY A 102 2.65 19.54 7.65
CA GLY A 102 1.77 20.64 7.25
C GLY A 102 0.70 20.23 6.25
N ASP A 103 -0.01 21.24 5.73
CA ASP A 103 -0.90 21.10 4.59
C ASP A 103 -0.09 20.66 3.36
N HIS A 104 -0.73 19.93 2.44
CA HIS A 104 -0.05 19.23 1.34
C HIS A 104 -1.03 18.87 0.21
N TRP A 105 -0.54 18.49 -0.97
CA TRP A 105 -1.41 18.15 -2.10
C TRP A 105 -2.11 16.81 -1.94
N ARG A 106 -3.27 16.62 -2.61
CA ARG A 106 -4.08 15.39 -2.56
C ARG A 106 -3.37 14.11 -2.99
N VAL A 107 -2.40 14.18 -3.89
CA VAL A 107 -1.76 12.99 -4.47
C VAL A 107 -0.27 12.96 -4.06
N PRO A 108 0.24 11.84 -3.51
CA PRO A 108 1.67 11.70 -3.19
C PRO A 108 2.55 11.64 -4.45
N ALA A 109 3.86 11.64 -4.26
CA ALA A 109 4.79 11.13 -5.27
C ALA A 109 4.91 9.59 -5.18
N PRO A 110 5.20 8.90 -6.29
CA PRO A 110 5.69 7.53 -6.23
C PRO A 110 6.97 7.42 -5.38
N CYS A 111 7.22 6.24 -4.83
CA CYS A 111 8.47 5.92 -4.14
C CYS A 111 9.60 5.69 -5.15
N GLY A 112 10.85 5.90 -4.72
CA GLY A 112 12.06 5.70 -5.54
C GLY A 112 13.07 6.86 -5.49
N PHE A 113 14.10 6.75 -6.33
CA PHE A 113 15.17 7.74 -6.45
C PHE A 113 14.92 8.69 -7.63
N TYR A 114 14.86 9.99 -7.34
CA TYR A 114 14.63 11.05 -8.31
C TYR A 114 15.91 11.85 -8.58
N THR A 115 16.11 12.24 -9.83
CA THR A 115 17.13 13.20 -10.30
C THR A 115 16.57 14.59 -10.57
N ASP A 116 15.25 14.71 -10.70
CA ASP A 116 14.53 15.97 -10.85
C ASP A 116 13.84 16.35 -9.53
N PRO A 117 13.68 17.65 -9.22
CA PRO A 117 13.00 18.09 -8.02
C PRO A 117 11.51 17.75 -8.06
N ILE A 118 10.99 17.29 -6.92
CA ILE A 118 9.55 17.10 -6.68
C ILE A 118 9.06 18.28 -5.83
N PRO A 119 7.87 18.86 -6.09
CA PRO A 119 7.23 19.85 -5.22
C PRO A 119 7.14 19.41 -3.76
N ASP A 120 7.27 20.35 -2.84
CA ASP A 120 7.28 20.08 -1.40
C ASP A 120 5.93 19.57 -0.91
N GLU A 121 4.85 20.17 -1.39
CA GLU A 121 3.47 19.83 -1.10
C GLU A 121 3.13 18.38 -1.49
N ARG A 122 3.84 17.81 -2.47
CA ARG A 122 3.67 16.41 -2.88
C ARG A 122 4.41 15.44 -1.95
N VAL A 123 5.53 15.89 -1.38
CA VAL A 123 6.43 15.06 -0.56
C VAL A 123 6.05 15.08 0.92
N VAL A 124 5.45 16.18 1.42
CA VAL A 124 4.81 16.21 2.74
C VAL A 124 3.68 15.17 2.82
N HIS A 125 2.91 14.97 1.74
CA HIS A 125 1.93 13.88 1.66
C HIS A 125 2.60 12.49 1.84
N ASN A 126 3.74 12.23 1.20
CA ASN A 126 4.46 10.97 1.42
C ASN A 126 4.84 10.76 2.90
N MET A 127 5.29 11.81 3.60
CA MET A 127 5.60 11.72 5.03
C MET A 127 4.35 11.53 5.91
N GLU A 128 3.18 12.04 5.52
CA GLU A 128 1.91 11.74 6.21
C GLU A 128 1.59 10.24 6.21
N HIS A 129 1.89 9.55 5.11
CA HIS A 129 1.72 8.09 4.98
C HIS A 129 2.86 7.27 5.60
N GLY A 130 3.85 7.92 6.24
CA GLY A 130 4.97 7.27 6.90
C GLY A 130 6.11 6.85 5.97
N ASN A 131 6.17 7.38 4.74
CA ASN A 131 7.32 7.18 3.87
C ASN A 131 8.56 7.88 4.46
N ILE A 132 9.73 7.29 4.24
CA ILE A 132 11.01 7.92 4.59
C ILE A 132 11.49 8.75 3.39
N VAL A 133 11.71 10.04 3.63
CA VAL A 133 12.11 11.00 2.60
C VAL A 133 13.56 11.42 2.80
N VAL A 134 14.36 11.33 1.74
CA VAL A 134 15.75 11.79 1.66
C VAL A 134 15.84 12.94 0.66
N SER A 135 15.70 14.17 1.16
CA SER A 135 16.05 15.37 0.40
C SER A 135 17.58 15.54 0.41
N TYR A 136 18.23 15.61 -0.76
CA TYR A 136 19.69 15.74 -0.87
C TYR A 136 20.11 17.00 -1.65
N ASN A 137 21.24 17.61 -1.28
CA ASN A 137 21.88 18.67 -2.06
C ASN A 137 23.39 18.39 -2.15
N LEU A 138 23.75 17.43 -3.01
CA LEU A 138 25.11 16.94 -3.18
C LEU A 138 25.70 17.55 -4.47
N PRO A 139 26.78 18.33 -4.40
CA PRO A 139 27.36 19.00 -5.57
C PRO A 139 28.26 18.08 -6.42
N VAL A 140 28.45 16.82 -6.02
CA VAL A 140 29.32 15.85 -6.69
C VAL A 140 28.51 14.62 -7.08
N GLU A 141 28.51 14.29 -8.37
CA GLU A 141 27.75 13.15 -8.93
C GLU A 141 28.16 11.78 -8.36
N SER A 142 29.41 11.63 -7.90
CA SER A 142 29.86 10.42 -7.20
C SER A 142 29.10 10.19 -5.89
N ASP A 143 28.74 11.28 -5.20
CA ASP A 143 28.10 11.22 -3.89
C ASP A 143 26.60 10.95 -4.08
N VAL A 144 25.99 11.50 -5.13
CA VAL A 144 24.63 11.16 -5.59
C VAL A 144 24.53 9.69 -5.97
N SER A 145 25.56 9.17 -6.66
CA SER A 145 25.65 7.75 -7.03
C SER A 145 25.81 6.85 -5.80
N ALA A 146 26.71 7.19 -4.88
CA ALA A 146 26.90 6.46 -3.64
C ALA A 146 25.64 6.47 -2.74
N LEU A 147 24.91 7.60 -2.68
CA LEU A 147 23.63 7.68 -1.99
C LEU A 147 22.59 6.72 -2.61
N ARG A 148 22.53 6.65 -3.95
CA ARG A 148 21.64 5.70 -4.64
C ARG A 148 22.01 4.26 -4.32
N ASP A 149 23.30 3.90 -4.42
CA ASP A 149 23.77 2.54 -4.13
C ASP A 149 23.44 2.10 -2.69
N VAL A 150 23.54 3.03 -1.72
CA VAL A 150 23.12 2.78 -0.33
C VAL A 150 21.61 2.55 -0.24
N LEU A 151 20.79 3.38 -0.88
CA LEU A 151 19.33 3.28 -0.82
C LEU A 151 18.79 2.06 -1.57
N ASP A 152 19.38 1.68 -2.70
CA ASP A 152 19.04 0.47 -3.45
C ASP A 152 19.45 -0.81 -2.71
N GLY A 153 20.43 -0.73 -1.80
CA GLY A 153 20.81 -1.79 -0.86
C GLY A 153 19.86 -1.98 0.34
N ILE A 154 18.85 -1.12 0.50
CA ILE A 154 17.87 -1.23 1.59
C ILE A 154 16.61 -1.95 1.10
N ASP A 155 16.27 -3.05 1.77
CA ASP A 155 15.06 -3.84 1.48
C ASP A 155 13.79 -2.97 1.49
N LEU A 156 12.99 -3.14 0.43
CA LEU A 156 11.72 -2.44 0.19
C LEU A 156 11.83 -0.91 0.00
N ASN A 157 13.02 -0.32 -0.15
CA ASN A 157 13.18 1.13 -0.40
C ASN A 157 12.28 1.65 -1.55
N GLY A 158 12.14 0.89 -2.65
CA GLY A 158 11.21 1.22 -3.74
C GLY A 158 9.71 1.22 -3.40
N PHE A 159 9.32 0.83 -2.17
CA PHE A 159 7.94 0.84 -1.67
C PHE A 159 7.69 1.88 -0.57
N TRP A 160 8.69 2.22 0.25
CA TRP A 160 8.53 3.15 1.39
C TRP A 160 9.47 4.36 1.37
N GLY A 161 10.51 4.34 0.54
CA GLY A 161 11.53 5.39 0.45
C GLY A 161 11.33 6.31 -0.75
N LEU A 162 11.63 7.59 -0.57
CA LEU A 162 11.69 8.58 -1.64
C LEU A 162 12.95 9.42 -1.47
N ALA A 163 13.78 9.52 -2.51
CA ALA A 163 14.95 10.41 -2.51
C ALA A 163 14.84 11.43 -3.65
N ARG A 164 15.10 12.72 -3.36
CA ARG A 164 15.00 13.81 -4.35
C ARG A 164 16.09 14.88 -4.17
N PRO A 165 16.53 15.56 -5.23
CA PRO A 165 17.34 16.76 -5.09
C PRO A 165 16.53 17.88 -4.43
N TYR A 166 17.17 18.68 -3.58
CA TYR A 166 16.52 19.76 -2.85
C TYR A 166 17.43 20.98 -2.65
N SER A 167 17.43 21.89 -3.62
CA SER A 167 18.34 23.03 -3.70
C SER A 167 18.19 24.09 -2.60
N ALA A 168 17.04 24.14 -1.92
CA ALA A 168 16.81 25.05 -0.79
C ALA A 168 17.56 24.63 0.50
N MET A 169 18.04 23.38 0.58
CA MET A 169 18.93 22.93 1.66
C MET A 169 20.31 23.56 1.49
N ASN A 170 20.71 24.43 2.41
CA ASN A 170 22.02 25.08 2.36
C ASN A 170 23.13 24.11 2.82
N PRO A 171 24.09 23.71 1.96
CA PRO A 171 25.15 22.78 2.34
C PRO A 171 26.12 23.34 3.40
N ALA A 172 26.10 24.66 3.65
CA ALA A 172 26.90 25.31 4.70
C ALA A 172 26.23 25.33 6.09
N LYS A 173 25.07 24.68 6.27
CA LYS A 173 24.39 24.51 7.56
C LYS A 173 24.02 23.05 7.82
N SER A 174 25.03 22.19 7.94
CA SER A 174 24.88 20.99 8.77
C SER A 174 24.68 21.43 10.22
N HIS A 175 23.50 21.16 10.78
CA HIS A 175 23.19 21.35 12.20
C HIS A 175 23.75 20.21 13.05
#